data_AF-A0A0R2RZ50-F1
#
_entry.id   AF-A0A0R2RZ50-F1
#
_cell.length_a   1.000
_cell.length_b   1.000
_cell.length_c   1.000
_cell.angle_alpha   90.00
_cell.angle_beta   90.00
_cell.angle_gamma   90.00
#
_symmetry.space_group_name_H-M   'P 1'
#
loop_
_entity.id
_entity.type
_entity.pdbx_description
1 polymer ?
#
loop_
_entity_poly.entity_id
_entity_poly.type
_entity_poly.pdbx_seq_one_letter_code
_entity_poly.pdbx_strand_id
1 'polypeptide(L)' 'MVSIILRHYIFCLIGAGVRFIYLNIYNLLKNRKRTYFKEVWNYKNSTENEISDAIIGFLVLGMSLTIILG' A
#
# COMPACT_ATOMS: atom_id res chain seq x y z
N MET A 1 11.74 -7.79 -18.21
CA MET A 1 12.19 -7.80 -16.79
C MET A 1 12.02 -6.44 -16.13
N VAL A 2 12.59 -5.35 -16.67
CA VAL A 2 12.46 -3.99 -16.10
C VAL A 2 11.00 -3.55 -15.93
N SER A 3 10.15 -3.82 -16.92
CA SER A 3 8.71 -3.47 -16.88
C SER A 3 7.92 -4.19 -15.79
N ILE A 4 8.34 -5.39 -15.37
CA ILE A 4 7.67 -6.18 -14.33
C ILE A 4 8.04 -5.62 -12.96
N ILE A 5 9.32 -5.33 -12.75
CA ILE A 5 9.85 -4.72 -11.52
C ILE A 5 9.20 -3.36 -11.28
N LEU A 6 9.06 -2.56 -12.35
CA LEU A 6 8.46 -1.22 -12.25
C LEU A 6 6.98 -1.30 -11.85
N ARG A 7 6.21 -2.23 -12.43
CA ARG A 7 4.80 -2.45 -12.07
C ARG A 7 4.66 -2.94 -10.64
N HIS A 8 5.48 -3.91 -10.23
CA HIS A 8 5.53 -4.39 -8.84
C HIS A 8 5.75 -3.24 -7.86
N TYR A 9 6.72 -2.36 -8.15
CA TYR A 9 7.01 -1.20 -7.31
C TYR A 9 5.82 -0.22 -7.22
N ILE A 10 5.11 0.00 -8.33
CA ILE A 10 3.89 0.82 -8.36
C ILE A 10 2.80 0.18 -7.48
N PHE A 11 2.59 -1.13 -7.59
CA PHE A 11 1.63 -1.83 -6.74
C PHE A 11 2.00 -1.74 -5.26
N CYS A 12 3.27 -1.95 -4.89
CA CYS A 12 3.74 -1.75 -3.53
C CYS A 12 3.47 -0.31 -3.04
N LEU A 13 3.74 0.69 -3.88
CA LEU A 13 3.52 2.11 -3.54
C LEU A 13 2.06 2.43 -3.24
N ILE A 14 1.16 1.91 -4.07
CA ILE A 14 -0.28 2.09 -3.88
C ILE A 14 -0.74 1.34 -2.63
N GLY A 15 -0.32 0.08 -2.43
CA GLY A 15 -0.65 -0.70 -1.26
C GLY A 15 -0.19 -0.07 0.05
N ALA A 16 1.07 0.37 0.11
CA ALA A 16 1.60 1.08 1.26
C ALA A 16 0.88 2.40 1.52
N GLY A 17 0.49 3.11 0.46
CA GLY A 17 -0.33 4.31 0.55
C GLY A 17 -1.68 4.03 1.23
N VAL A 18 -2.37 2.98 0.79
CA VAL A 18 -3.64 2.54 1.37
C VAL A 18 -3.47 2.14 2.83
N ARG A 19 -2.42 1.36 3.14
CA ARG A 19 -2.11 0.95 4.51
C ARG A 19 -1.77 2.13 5.42
N PHE A 20 -1.03 3.11 4.91
CA PHE A 20 -0.69 4.34 5.63
C PHE A 20 -1.94 5.17 5.97
N ILE A 21 -2.85 5.33 5.00
CA ILE A 21 -4.13 6.01 5.21
C ILE A 21 -4.94 5.27 6.26
N TYR A 22 -5.07 3.94 6.12
CA TYR A 22 -5.79 3.09 7.07
C TYR A 22 -5.23 3.22 8.50
N LEU A 23 -3.91 3.12 8.68
CA LEU A 23 -3.27 3.24 9.99
C LEU A 23 -3.47 4.63 10.60
N ASN A 24 -3.38 5.70 9.80
CA ASN A 24 -3.62 7.05 10.30
C ASN A 24 -5.08 7.30 10.68
N ILE A 25 -6.04 6.78 9.92
CA ILE A 25 -7.46 6.84 10.30
C ILE A 25 -7.69 6.06 11.59
N TYR A 26 -7.17 4.83 11.69
CA TYR A 26 -7.30 4.01 12.89
C TYR A 26 -6.66 4.68 14.11
N ASN A 27 -5.47 5.27 13.96
CA ASN A 27 -4.80 5.99 15.05
C ASN A 27 -5.55 7.26 15.44
N LEU A 28 -6.14 7.98 14.49
CA LEU A 28 -6.98 9.14 14.75
C LEU A 28 -8.23 8.75 15.54
N LEU A 29 -8.91 7.66 15.16
CA LEU A 29 -10.07 7.12 15.89
C LEU A 29 -9.73 6.67 17.31
N LYS A 30 -8.50 6.19 17.53
CA LYS A 30 -8.02 5.73 18.86
C LYS A 30 -7.25 6.79 19.64
N ASN A 31 -7.19 8.04 19.17
CA ASN A 31 -6.37 9.12 19.76
C ASN A 31 -4.91 8.70 20.03
N ARG A 32 -4.33 7.91 19.12
CA ARG A 32 -2.93 7.47 19.16
C ARG A 32 -2.03 8.39 18.33
N LYS A 33 -0.72 8.26 18.50
CA LYS A 33 0.27 8.98 17.68
C LYS A 33 0.08 8.66 16.19
N ARG A 34 0.24 9.67 15.34
CA ARG A 34 0.24 9.50 13.88
C ARG A 34 1.42 8.61 13.46
N THR A 35 1.18 7.78 12.46
CA THR A 35 2.22 6.94 11.84
C THR A 35 2.80 7.70 10.66
N TYR A 36 4.11 7.67 10.48
CA TYR A 36 4.77 8.34 9.35
C TYR A 36 4.89 7.39 8.17
N PHE A 37 4.80 7.91 6.93
CA PHE A 37 4.85 7.07 5.73
C PHE A 37 6.15 6.28 5.63
N LYS A 38 7.26 6.88 6.07
CA LYS A 38 8.57 6.22 6.14
C LYS A 38 8.56 4.97 7.02
N GLU A 39 7.72 4.90 8.05
CA GLU A 39 7.60 3.73 8.93
C GLU A 39 6.84 2.59 8.23
N VAL A 40 5.87 2.92 7.38
CA VAL A 40 5.10 1.95 6.58
C VAL A 40 5.92 1.45 5.38
N TRP A 41 6.65 2.35 4.72
CA TRP A 41 7.48 2.07 3.53
C TRP A 41 8.82 1.39 3.84
N ASN A 42 9.16 1.20 5.11
CA ASN A 42 10.43 0.60 5.48
C ASN A 42 10.39 -0.93 5.35
N TYR A 43 10.51 -1.43 4.12
CA TYR A 43 10.56 -2.87 3.80
C TYR A 43 11.82 -3.59 4.29
N LYS A 44 12.78 -2.85 4.88
CA LYS A 44 14.09 -3.36 5.28
C LYS A 44 14.03 -4.56 6.26
N ASN A 45 12.90 -4.80 6.92
CA ASN A 45 12.74 -5.85 7.93
C ASN A 45 11.61 -6.87 7.67
N SER A 46 10.84 -6.78 6.58
CA SER A 46 9.73 -7.73 6.39
C SER A 46 9.28 -7.83 4.93
N THR A 47 9.77 -8.84 4.22
CA THR A 47 9.31 -9.24 2.88
C THR A 47 7.80 -9.51 2.84
N GLU A 48 7.22 -9.95 3.97
CA GLU A 48 5.78 -10.17 4.11
C GLU A 48 4.97 -8.88 3.93
N ASN A 49 5.46 -7.75 4.48
CA ASN A 49 4.81 -6.45 4.29
C ASN A 49 4.87 -6.01 2.82
N GLU A 50 5.98 -6.28 2.12
CA GLU A 50 6.12 -5.95 0.70
C GLU A 50 5.12 -6.73 -0.15
N ILE A 51 5.01 -8.05 0.08
CA ILE A 51 4.05 -8.90 -0.64
C ILE A 51 2.61 -8.48 -0.31
N SER A 52 2.32 -8.21 0.97
CA SER A 52 0.99 -7.76 1.39
C SER A 52 0.60 -6.44 0.72
N ASP A 53 1.51 -5.45 0.70
CA ASP A 53 1.27 -4.17 0.05
C ASP A 53 1.11 -4.34 -1.47
N ALA A 54 1.89 -5.21 -2.13
CA ALA A 54 1.72 -5.51 -3.55
C ALA A 54 0.32 -6.09 -3.85
N ILE A 55 -0.16 -7.03 -3.03
CA ILE A 55 -1.49 -7.63 -3.17
C ILE A 55 -2.59 -6.58 -2.95
N ILE A 56 -2.46 -5.75 -1.91
CA ILE A 56 -3.42 -4.67 -1.63
C ILE A 56 -3.45 -3.68 -2.80
N GLY A 57 -2.28 -3.29 -3.31
CA GLY A 57 -2.17 -2.40 -4.45
C GLY A 57 -2.80 -2.97 -5.72
N PHE A 58 -2.59 -4.27 -5.98
CA PHE A 58 -3.22 -4.98 -7.10
C PHE A 58 -4.74 -4.99 -6.99
N LEU A 59 -5.29 -5.31 -5.81
CA LEU A 59 -6.74 -5.32 -5.57
C LEU A 59 -7.35 -3.93 -5.76
N VAL A 60 -6.72 -2.90 -5.18
CA VAL A 60 -7.21 -1.52 -5.25
C VAL A 60 -7.20 -1.01 -6.69
N LEU A 61 -6.13 -1.26 -7.44
CA LEU A 61 -6.08 -0.89 -8.86
C LEU A 61 -7.09 -1.68 -9.70
N GLY A 62 -7.22 -2.99 -9.46
CA GLY A 62 -8.18 -3.84 -10.17
C GLY A 62 -9.64 -3.37 -9.98
N MET A 63 -10.02 -3.05 -8.74
CA MET A 63 -11.33 -2.47 -8.44
C MET A 63 -11.51 -1.11 -9.11
N SER A 64 -10.52 -0.23 -9.01
CA SER A 64 -10.58 1.11 -9.62
C SER A 64 -10.77 1.04 -11.13
N LEU A 65 -10.05 0.15 -11.82
CA LEU A 65 -10.18 -0.05 -13.27
C LEU A 65 -11.55 -0.62 -13.64
N THR A 66 -12.06 -1.57 -12.84
CA THR A 66 -13.39 -2.15 -13.08
C THR A 66 -14.49 -1.10 -12.98
N ILE A 67 -14.39 -0.17 -12.03
CA ILE A 67 -15.36 0.94 -11.87
C ILE A 67 -15.26 1.96 -13.00
N ILE A 68 -14.06 2.21 -13.53
CA ILE A 68 -13.86 3.21 -14.60
C ILE A 68 -14.30 2.68 -15.96
N LEU A 69 -14.12 1.37 -16.20
CA LEU A 69 -14.37 0.73 -17.50
C LEU A 69 -15.74 0.04 -17.60
N GLY A 70 -16.36 -0.27 -16.46
CA GLY A 70 -17.72 -0.83 -16.38
C GLY A 70 -18.78 0.26 -16.28
#